data_AF-A0A0J8D8K6-F1
#
_entry.id   AF-A0A0J8D8K6-F1
#
_cell.length_a   1.000
_cell.length_b   1.000
_cell.length_c   1.000
_cell.angle_alpha   90.00
_cell.angle_beta   90.00
_cell.angle_gamma   90.00
#
_symmetry.space_group_name_H-M   'P 1'
#
loop_
_entity.id
_entity.type
_entity.pdbx_description
1 polymer ?
#
loop_
_entity_poly.entity_id
_entity_poly.type
_entity_poly.pdbx_seq_one_letter_code
_entity_poly.pdbx_strand_id
1 'polypeptide(L)'
;MKKIVMMALTAIMVFSLSTSALAATTGKVLEKSDKQQQKVGSKNTEPKKEKESKDKVDKEIAKLNEEIKGIAKKKEELKKKLKTLEDKYKAKKINKKGYENQKKAIEKELKELNEKEAKLNKKIKELKDKKEKDTNKDEIKTLLDELKKIENEEKELDKKKYELRVSYINGKIDKETYKKQKEALEAKEDELEAKIDKLEEKIEKLKENKTETTKPEETSSQDKTDTTTGENTTTPTDADTPVVK
;
A
#
# COMPACT_ATOMS: atom_id res chain seq x y z
N MET A 1 -15.18 8.92 30.39
CA MET A 1 -13.93 8.37 29.82
C MET A 1 -13.97 6.87 29.52
N LYS A 2 -14.27 5.95 30.46
CA LYS A 2 -14.37 4.48 30.17
C LYS A 2 -15.17 4.08 28.92
N LYS A 3 -16.22 4.83 28.55
CA LYS A 3 -17.00 4.58 27.32
C LYS A 3 -16.25 4.93 26.02
N ILE A 4 -15.37 5.93 26.06
CA ILE A 4 -14.65 6.46 24.89
C ILE A 4 -13.50 5.51 24.52
N VAL A 5 -12.68 5.09 25.50
CA VAL A 5 -11.65 4.06 25.29
C VAL A 5 -12.25 2.75 24.75
N MET A 6 -13.42 2.35 25.25
CA MET A 6 -14.12 1.15 24.79
C MET A 6 -14.65 1.30 23.35
N MET A 7 -15.10 2.49 22.95
CA MET A 7 -15.50 2.78 21.56
C MET A 7 -14.31 2.78 20.61
N ALA A 8 -13.18 3.39 20.98
CA ALA A 8 -11.94 3.37 20.21
C ALA A 8 -11.38 1.94 20.02
N LEU A 9 -11.41 1.12 21.07
CA LEU A 9 -11.01 -0.30 21.01
C LEU A 9 -11.90 -1.10 20.06
N THR A 10 -13.22 -0.84 20.09
CA THR A 10 -14.19 -1.51 19.23
C THR A 10 -13.96 -1.12 17.76
N ALA A 11 -13.68 0.15 17.49
CA ALA A 11 -13.39 0.63 16.13
C ALA A 11 -12.13 -0.01 15.53
N ILE A 12 -11.06 -0.20 16.33
CA ILE A 12 -9.84 -0.88 15.87
C ILE A 12 -10.02 -2.39 15.72
N MET A 13 -10.74 -3.05 16.65
CA MET A 13 -11.01 -4.49 16.52
C MET A 13 -11.86 -4.78 15.28
N VAL A 14 -12.90 -4.00 15.00
CA VAL A 14 -13.70 -4.15 13.77
C VAL A 14 -12.83 -3.98 12.52
N PHE A 15 -11.89 -3.02 12.52
CA PHE A 15 -10.93 -2.81 11.43
C PHE A 15 -9.96 -4.00 11.25
N SER A 16 -9.49 -4.60 12.34
CA SER A 16 -8.59 -5.76 12.33
C SER A 16 -9.28 -7.09 11.96
N LEU A 17 -10.56 -7.27 12.27
CA LEU A 17 -11.31 -8.47 11.90
C LEU A 17 -11.72 -8.47 10.41
N SER A 18 -11.87 -7.31 9.78
CA SER A 18 -12.15 -7.22 8.34
C SER A 18 -11.00 -7.65 7.42
N THR A 19 -9.77 -7.73 7.92
CA THR A 19 -8.60 -8.17 7.14
C THR A 19 -8.26 -9.66 7.32
N SER A 20 -8.99 -10.38 8.19
CA SER A 20 -8.67 -11.78 8.52
C SER A 20 -9.92 -12.65 8.56
N ALA A 21 -10.26 -13.29 7.44
CA ALA A 21 -11.15 -14.45 7.50
C ALA A 21 -10.37 -15.65 8.06
N LEU A 22 -10.61 -16.06 9.31
CA LEU A 22 -11.11 -17.39 9.73
C LEU A 22 -11.02 -17.61 11.26
N ALA A 23 -12.20 -17.84 11.85
CA ALA A 23 -12.57 -18.81 12.89
C ALA A 23 -11.93 -18.84 14.31
N ALA A 24 -12.87 -18.95 15.25
CA ALA A 24 -12.81 -19.63 16.55
C ALA A 24 -12.09 -18.93 17.71
N THR A 25 -12.87 -18.24 18.56
CA THR A 25 -13.30 -18.82 19.84
C THR A 25 -14.34 -17.90 20.50
N THR A 26 -15.59 -18.34 20.49
CA THR A 26 -16.64 -17.88 21.40
C THR A 26 -16.30 -18.31 22.82
N GLY A 27 -16.37 -17.39 23.75
CA GLY A 27 -16.35 -17.69 25.17
C GLY A 27 -16.76 -16.49 26.00
N LYS A 28 -18.09 -16.32 26.17
CA LYS A 28 -18.81 -15.58 27.22
C LYS A 28 -18.14 -14.32 27.76
N VAL A 29 -18.81 -13.17 27.63
CA VAL A 29 -19.19 -12.30 28.77
C VAL A 29 -20.02 -11.11 28.28
N LEU A 30 -21.13 -10.88 28.99
CA LEU A 30 -21.98 -9.68 29.06
C LEU A 30 -23.02 -9.43 27.95
N GLU A 31 -24.08 -10.24 28.08
CA GLU A 31 -25.48 -9.86 27.87
C GLU A 31 -25.89 -8.64 28.73
N LYS A 32 -26.81 -7.83 28.18
CA LYS A 32 -27.51 -6.64 28.70
C LYS A 32 -26.97 -5.28 28.24
N SER A 33 -27.56 -4.76 27.16
CA SER A 33 -27.94 -3.35 27.00
C SER A 33 -28.87 -3.23 25.79
N ASP A 34 -30.16 -3.40 26.05
CA ASP A 34 -31.23 -3.26 25.08
C ASP A 34 -31.58 -1.77 24.89
N LYS A 35 -31.97 -1.42 23.65
CA LYS A 35 -32.53 -0.12 23.20
C LYS A 35 -31.58 1.07 23.12
N GLN A 36 -30.92 1.20 21.98
CA GLN A 36 -31.12 2.31 21.03
C GLN A 36 -30.15 2.12 19.86
N GLN A 37 -30.71 1.83 18.67
CA GLN A 37 -30.25 2.27 17.35
C GLN A 37 -30.94 1.40 16.29
N GLN A 38 -32.21 1.71 16.07
CA GLN A 38 -32.80 1.47 14.76
C GLN A 38 -32.31 2.61 13.86
N LYS A 39 -31.84 2.26 12.66
CA LYS A 39 -31.52 3.15 11.53
C LYS A 39 -30.06 3.63 11.43
N VAL A 40 -29.16 2.69 11.16
CA VAL A 40 -28.11 2.96 10.16
C VAL A 40 -28.10 1.80 9.17
N GLY A 41 -28.77 2.02 8.04
CA GLY A 41 -28.56 1.20 6.86
C GLY A 41 -27.18 1.52 6.29
N SER A 42 -26.13 0.96 6.88
CA SER A 42 -24.80 1.02 6.27
C SER A 42 -24.70 -0.08 5.23
N LYS A 43 -24.81 0.35 3.97
CA LYS A 43 -24.37 -0.42 2.81
C LYS A 43 -22.94 -0.89 3.08
N ASN A 44 -22.83 -2.19 3.30
CA ASN A 44 -21.59 -2.95 3.37
C ASN A 44 -20.88 -2.88 2.01
N THR A 45 -20.14 -1.80 1.74
CA THR A 45 -19.36 -1.61 0.48
C THR A 45 -17.86 -1.81 0.64
N GLU A 46 -17.35 -2.00 1.86
CA GLU A 46 -15.91 -2.11 2.14
C GLU A 46 -15.22 -3.42 1.73
N PRO A 47 -15.82 -4.64 1.73
CA PRO A 47 -15.09 -5.83 1.30
C PRO A 47 -14.91 -5.93 -0.21
N LYS A 48 -15.59 -5.06 -1.00
CA LYS A 48 -15.63 -5.19 -2.47
C LYS A 48 -14.42 -4.54 -3.15
N LYS A 49 -13.95 -3.39 -2.67
CA LYS A 49 -12.87 -2.61 -3.33
C LYS A 49 -11.47 -3.16 -3.09
N GLU A 50 -11.18 -3.64 -1.88
CA GLU A 50 -9.89 -4.27 -1.57
C GLU A 50 -9.73 -5.61 -2.30
N LYS A 51 -10.82 -6.40 -2.36
CA LYS A 51 -10.90 -7.62 -3.18
C LYS A 51 -10.67 -7.30 -4.66
N GLU A 52 -11.29 -6.24 -5.18
CA GLU A 52 -11.10 -5.82 -6.57
C GLU A 52 -9.67 -5.36 -6.89
N SER A 53 -8.96 -4.74 -5.93
CA SER A 53 -7.54 -4.36 -6.07
C SER A 53 -6.63 -5.60 -6.09
N LYS A 54 -6.82 -6.53 -5.15
CA LYS A 54 -6.07 -7.81 -5.12
C LYS A 54 -6.34 -8.65 -6.37
N ASP A 55 -7.58 -8.68 -6.86
CA ASP A 55 -7.98 -9.36 -8.10
C ASP A 55 -7.32 -8.73 -9.35
N LYS A 56 -7.10 -7.40 -9.36
CA LYS A 56 -6.37 -6.71 -10.44
C LYS A 56 -4.88 -7.10 -10.45
N VAL A 57 -4.25 -7.16 -9.28
CA VAL A 57 -2.86 -7.63 -9.15
C VAL A 57 -2.71 -9.07 -9.61
N ASP A 58 -3.65 -9.94 -9.25
CA ASP A 58 -3.64 -11.35 -9.68
C ASP A 58 -3.79 -11.51 -11.19
N LYS A 59 -4.66 -10.71 -11.82
CA LYS A 59 -4.79 -10.67 -13.28
C LYS A 59 -3.50 -10.20 -13.95
N GLU A 60 -2.80 -9.22 -13.39
CA GLU A 60 -1.53 -8.74 -13.95
C GLU A 60 -0.43 -9.80 -13.81
N ILE A 61 -0.30 -10.43 -12.64
CA ILE A 61 0.65 -11.54 -12.41
C ILE A 61 0.37 -12.69 -13.39
N ALA A 62 -0.90 -13.05 -13.62
CA ALA A 62 -1.26 -14.08 -14.58
C ALA A 62 -0.81 -13.74 -16.01
N LYS A 63 -1.03 -12.51 -16.47
CA LYS A 63 -0.57 -12.04 -17.80
C LYS A 63 0.95 -12.12 -17.93
N LEU A 64 1.70 -11.67 -16.92
CA LEU A 64 3.17 -11.71 -16.92
C LEU A 64 3.69 -13.15 -16.96
N ASN A 65 3.04 -14.08 -16.26
CA ASN A 65 3.39 -15.51 -16.32
C ASN A 65 3.16 -16.13 -17.71
N GLU A 66 2.07 -15.76 -18.39
CA GLU A 66 1.85 -16.20 -19.77
C GLU A 66 2.91 -15.65 -20.74
N GLU A 67 3.36 -14.41 -20.54
CA GLU A 67 4.47 -13.85 -21.32
C GLU A 67 5.78 -14.62 -21.09
N ILE A 68 6.10 -14.98 -19.84
CA ILE A 68 7.26 -15.81 -19.49
C ILE A 68 7.18 -17.18 -20.16
N LYS A 69 6.00 -17.83 -20.17
CA LYS A 69 5.79 -19.09 -20.90
C LYS A 69 6.06 -18.93 -22.40
N GLY A 70 5.63 -17.81 -22.98
CA GLY A 70 5.93 -17.47 -24.37
C GLY A 70 7.42 -17.31 -24.64
N ILE A 71 8.15 -16.65 -23.73
CA ILE A 71 9.62 -16.52 -23.80
C ILE A 71 10.30 -17.89 -23.71
N ALA A 72 9.86 -18.75 -22.79
CA ALA A 72 10.42 -20.09 -22.64
C ALA A 72 10.28 -20.94 -23.93
N LYS A 73 9.11 -20.87 -24.59
CA LYS A 73 8.89 -21.53 -25.88
C LYS A 73 9.85 -21.03 -26.96
N LYS A 74 10.00 -19.71 -27.09
CA LYS A 74 10.94 -19.10 -28.06
C LYS A 74 12.39 -19.52 -27.82
N LYS A 75 12.84 -19.59 -26.56
CA LYS A 75 14.19 -20.07 -26.22
C LYS A 75 14.41 -21.51 -26.66
N GLU A 76 13.43 -22.40 -26.46
CA GLU A 76 13.52 -23.79 -26.92
C GLU A 76 13.58 -23.89 -28.44
N GLU A 77 12.81 -23.07 -29.17
CA GLU A 77 12.91 -22.99 -30.64
C GLU A 77 14.30 -22.52 -31.10
N LEU A 78 14.88 -21.51 -30.43
CA LEU A 78 16.23 -21.02 -30.73
C LEU A 78 17.31 -22.07 -30.45
N LYS A 79 17.19 -22.84 -29.35
CA LYS A 79 18.09 -23.97 -29.07
C LYS A 79 18.01 -25.04 -30.16
N LYS A 80 16.81 -25.36 -30.64
CA LYS A 80 16.64 -26.30 -31.77
C LYS A 80 17.25 -25.77 -33.07
N LYS A 81 17.07 -24.47 -33.36
CA LYS A 81 17.71 -23.80 -34.50
C LYS A 81 19.24 -23.86 -34.40
N LEU A 82 19.80 -23.61 -33.22
CA LEU A 82 21.23 -23.68 -32.96
C LEU A 82 21.78 -25.10 -33.22
N LYS A 83 21.11 -26.13 -32.69
CA LYS A 83 21.49 -27.53 -32.95
C LYS A 83 21.46 -27.86 -34.45
N THR A 84 20.41 -27.45 -35.15
CA THR A 84 20.29 -27.66 -36.60
C THR A 84 21.39 -26.93 -37.38
N LEU A 85 21.76 -25.74 -36.93
CA LEU A 85 22.85 -24.95 -37.51
C LEU A 85 24.22 -25.62 -37.31
N GLU A 86 24.47 -26.16 -36.12
CA GLU A 86 25.67 -26.97 -35.83
C GLU A 86 25.76 -28.21 -36.72
N ASP A 87 24.65 -28.94 -36.89
CA ASP A 87 24.60 -30.12 -37.75
C ASP A 87 24.88 -29.78 -39.22
N LYS A 88 24.33 -28.67 -39.73
CA LYS A 88 24.63 -28.18 -41.09
C LYS A 88 26.10 -27.82 -41.26
N TYR A 89 26.73 -27.22 -40.25
CA TYR A 89 28.14 -26.88 -40.28
C TYR A 89 29.04 -28.12 -40.26
N LYS A 90 28.74 -29.09 -39.38
CA LYS A 90 29.44 -30.39 -39.33
C LYS A 90 29.33 -31.15 -40.65
N ALA A 91 28.17 -31.09 -41.30
CA ALA A 91 27.94 -31.67 -42.63
C ALA A 91 28.55 -30.84 -43.78
N LYS A 92 29.30 -29.75 -43.49
CA LYS A 92 29.91 -28.83 -44.47
C LYS A 92 28.90 -28.21 -45.45
N LYS A 93 27.62 -28.15 -45.10
CA LYS A 93 26.54 -27.52 -45.90
C LYS A 93 26.52 -26.00 -45.79
N ILE A 94 27.29 -25.44 -44.85
CA ILE A 94 27.50 -24.00 -44.67
C ILE A 94 28.98 -23.76 -44.34
N ASN A 95 29.52 -22.62 -44.77
CA ASN A 95 30.89 -22.24 -44.46
C ASN A 95 31.01 -21.67 -43.03
N LYS A 96 32.24 -21.61 -42.51
CA LYS A 96 32.54 -21.14 -41.15
C LYS A 96 31.99 -19.74 -40.87
N LYS A 97 32.15 -18.80 -41.80
CA LYS A 97 31.70 -17.41 -41.63
C LYS A 97 30.17 -17.32 -41.51
N GLY A 98 29.44 -18.06 -42.33
CA GLY A 98 27.98 -18.14 -42.28
C GLY A 98 27.47 -18.79 -40.99
N TYR A 99 28.12 -19.86 -40.55
CA TYR A 99 27.84 -20.50 -39.26
C TYR A 99 28.02 -19.52 -38.08
N GLU A 100 29.19 -18.87 -37.99
CA GLU A 100 29.49 -17.95 -36.89
C GLU A 100 28.54 -16.75 -36.83
N ASN A 101 28.16 -16.18 -37.99
CA ASN A 101 27.23 -15.07 -38.05
C ASN A 101 25.83 -15.46 -37.55
N GLN A 102 25.31 -16.60 -37.99
CA GLN A 102 24.00 -17.09 -37.55
C GLN A 102 24.02 -17.51 -36.07
N LYS A 103 25.11 -18.13 -35.61
CA LYS A 103 25.31 -18.49 -34.21
C LYS A 103 25.26 -17.26 -33.31
N LYS A 104 26.02 -16.22 -33.64
CA LYS A 104 26.06 -14.96 -32.88
C LYS A 104 24.68 -14.28 -32.82
N ALA A 105 23.91 -14.32 -33.91
CA ALA A 105 22.55 -13.78 -33.92
C ALA A 105 21.62 -14.52 -32.95
N ILE A 106 21.66 -15.87 -32.97
CA ILE A 106 20.88 -16.71 -32.06
C ILE A 106 21.30 -16.49 -30.60
N GLU A 107 22.61 -16.44 -30.33
CA GLU A 107 23.13 -16.17 -28.98
C GLU A 107 22.70 -14.80 -28.45
N LYS A 108 22.69 -13.78 -29.31
CA LYS A 108 22.19 -12.44 -28.97
C LYS A 108 20.71 -12.48 -28.60
N GLU A 109 19.88 -13.13 -29.41
CA GLU A 109 18.44 -13.24 -29.15
C GLU A 109 18.16 -14.01 -27.85
N LEU A 110 18.90 -15.10 -27.58
CA LEU A 110 18.81 -15.83 -26.31
C LEU A 110 19.17 -14.94 -25.11
N LYS A 111 20.20 -14.09 -25.24
CA LYS A 111 20.59 -13.14 -24.18
C LYS A 111 19.48 -12.12 -23.92
N GLU A 112 18.93 -11.50 -24.96
CA GLU A 112 17.83 -10.53 -24.84
C GLU A 112 16.58 -11.16 -24.18
N LEU A 113 16.25 -12.40 -24.55
CA LEU A 113 15.15 -13.14 -23.92
C LEU A 113 15.43 -13.49 -22.45
N ASN A 114 16.68 -13.76 -22.06
CA ASN A 114 17.07 -13.96 -20.66
C ASN A 114 16.89 -12.67 -19.84
N GLU A 115 17.35 -11.54 -20.37
CA GLU A 115 17.19 -10.23 -19.70
C GLU A 115 15.72 -9.84 -19.55
N LYS A 116 14.90 -10.10 -20.57
CA LYS A 116 13.46 -9.85 -20.51
C LYS A 116 12.76 -10.72 -19.45
N GLU A 117 13.06 -12.01 -19.41
CA GLU A 117 12.51 -12.91 -18.39
C GLU A 117 12.90 -12.47 -16.97
N ALA A 118 14.16 -12.07 -16.75
CA ALA A 118 14.60 -11.56 -15.45
C ALA A 118 13.83 -10.31 -15.01
N LYS A 119 13.59 -9.35 -15.93
CA LYS A 119 12.78 -8.15 -15.65
C LYS A 119 11.34 -8.49 -15.29
N LEU A 120 10.71 -9.42 -16.00
CA LEU A 120 9.34 -9.86 -15.72
C LEU A 120 9.25 -10.55 -14.35
N ASN A 121 10.20 -11.44 -14.04
CA ASN A 121 10.28 -12.09 -12.72
C ASN A 121 10.45 -11.07 -11.58
N LYS A 122 11.27 -10.04 -11.77
CA LYS A 122 11.41 -8.94 -10.81
C LYS A 122 10.08 -8.21 -10.60
N LYS A 123 9.37 -7.87 -11.68
CA LYS A 123 8.06 -7.19 -11.60
C LYS A 123 7.02 -8.06 -10.88
N ILE A 124 6.99 -9.37 -11.13
CA ILE A 124 6.10 -10.30 -10.42
C ILE A 124 6.42 -10.31 -8.92
N LYS A 125 7.69 -10.31 -8.53
CA LYS A 125 8.10 -10.24 -7.13
C LYS A 125 7.61 -8.94 -6.48
N GLU A 126 7.86 -7.80 -7.12
CA GLU A 126 7.41 -6.49 -6.63
C GLU A 126 5.86 -6.42 -6.49
N LEU A 127 5.11 -7.03 -7.41
CA LEU A 127 3.65 -7.12 -7.32
C LEU A 127 3.18 -8.01 -6.16
N LYS A 128 3.86 -9.14 -5.90
CA LYS A 128 3.57 -10.00 -4.75
C LYS A 128 3.89 -9.30 -3.44
N ASP A 129 5.03 -8.64 -3.34
CA ASP A 129 5.44 -7.87 -2.16
C ASP A 129 4.43 -6.75 -1.88
N LYS A 130 3.94 -6.05 -2.93
CA LYS A 130 2.86 -5.06 -2.80
C LYS A 130 1.52 -5.68 -2.38
N LYS A 131 1.20 -6.89 -2.83
CA LYS A 131 -0.03 -7.61 -2.46
C LYS A 131 -0.04 -8.05 -0.99
N GLU A 132 1.14 -8.43 -0.47
CA GLU A 132 1.31 -8.94 0.89
C GLU A 132 1.59 -7.83 1.92
N LYS A 133 2.08 -6.67 1.48
CA LYS A 133 2.25 -5.50 2.36
C LYS A 133 0.90 -4.93 2.76
N ASP A 134 0.37 -5.44 3.87
CA ASP A 134 -0.76 -4.85 4.57
C ASP A 134 -0.27 -3.56 5.23
N THR A 135 -0.32 -2.45 4.48
CA THR A 135 0.30 -1.16 4.83
C THR A 135 -0.16 -0.62 6.17
N ASN A 136 -1.26 -1.11 6.70
CA ASN A 136 -1.85 -0.62 7.94
C ASN A 136 -1.58 -1.57 9.12
N LYS A 137 -1.01 -2.77 8.93
CA LYS A 137 -0.88 -3.76 10.01
C LYS A 137 0.01 -3.30 11.16
N ASP A 138 1.19 -2.78 10.84
CA ASP A 138 2.14 -2.30 11.85
C ASP A 138 1.63 -1.01 12.52
N GLU A 139 0.91 -0.18 11.77
CA GLU A 139 0.33 1.07 12.25
C GLU A 139 -0.89 0.81 13.16
N ILE A 140 -1.77 -0.13 12.81
CA ILE A 140 -2.85 -0.65 13.66
C ILE A 140 -2.28 -1.24 14.94
N LYS A 141 -1.20 -2.04 14.84
CA LYS A 141 -0.56 -2.63 16.02
C LYS A 141 -0.02 -1.55 16.96
N THR A 142 0.61 -0.51 16.40
CA THR A 142 1.12 0.63 17.16
C THR A 142 -0.02 1.37 17.87
N LEU A 143 -1.13 1.64 17.19
CA LEU A 143 -2.32 2.26 17.79
C LEU A 143 -2.94 1.40 18.90
N LEU A 144 -2.96 0.08 18.72
CA LEU A 144 -3.45 -0.85 19.74
C LEU A 144 -2.58 -0.81 21.00
N ASP A 145 -1.26 -0.75 20.83
CA ASP A 145 -0.32 -0.67 21.96
C ASP A 145 -0.41 0.70 22.67
N GLU A 146 -0.60 1.81 21.93
CA GLU A 146 -0.87 3.14 22.48
C GLU A 146 -2.17 3.16 23.31
N LEU A 147 -3.25 2.54 22.82
CA LEU A 147 -4.51 2.43 23.57
C LEU A 147 -4.39 1.61 24.85
N LYS A 148 -3.69 0.46 24.82
CA LYS A 148 -3.45 -0.34 26.03
C LYS A 148 -2.69 0.46 27.09
N LYS A 149 -1.75 1.32 26.65
CA LYS A 149 -1.01 2.19 27.56
C LYS A 149 -1.96 3.19 28.24
N ILE A 150 -2.84 3.84 27.48
CA ILE A 150 -3.86 4.75 28.01
C ILE A 150 -4.81 4.03 28.97
N GLU A 151 -5.27 2.82 28.63
CA GLU A 151 -6.14 2.02 29.50
C GLU A 151 -5.48 1.71 30.86
N ASN A 152 -4.17 1.41 30.86
CA ASN A 152 -3.43 1.20 32.09
C ASN A 152 -3.21 2.50 32.88
N GLU A 153 -2.94 3.61 32.20
CA GLU A 153 -2.81 4.93 32.83
C GLU A 153 -4.12 5.39 33.48
N GLU A 154 -5.28 5.15 32.85
CA GLU A 154 -6.61 5.41 33.45
C GLU A 154 -6.84 4.56 34.71
N LYS A 155 -6.51 3.27 34.68
CA LYS A 155 -6.65 2.38 35.85
C LYS A 155 -5.80 2.86 37.03
N GLU A 156 -4.58 3.31 36.76
CA GLU A 156 -3.70 3.87 37.79
C GLU A 156 -4.19 5.23 38.30
N LEU A 157 -4.77 6.05 37.42
CA LEU A 157 -5.38 7.33 37.81
C LEU A 157 -6.60 7.12 38.73
N ASP A 158 -7.46 6.15 38.41
CA ASP A 158 -8.60 5.73 39.23
C ASP A 158 -8.14 5.31 40.65
N LYS A 159 -7.07 4.50 40.75
CA LYS A 159 -6.48 4.10 42.04
C LYS A 159 -6.00 5.30 42.83
N LYS A 160 -5.24 6.21 42.20
CA LYS A 160 -4.72 7.43 42.86
C LYS A 160 -5.83 8.34 43.36
N LYS A 161 -6.90 8.52 42.58
CA LYS A 161 -8.08 9.28 43.00
C LYS A 161 -8.74 8.66 44.24
N TYR A 162 -8.87 7.34 44.26
CA TYR A 162 -9.41 6.62 45.41
C TYR A 162 -8.53 6.77 46.65
N GLU A 163 -7.22 6.53 46.53
CA GLU A 163 -6.25 6.67 47.63
C GLU A 163 -6.20 8.10 48.18
N LEU A 164 -6.24 9.11 47.30
CA LEU A 164 -6.30 10.51 47.68
C LEU A 164 -7.54 10.81 48.52
N ARG A 165 -8.71 10.34 48.07
CA ARG A 165 -9.98 10.50 48.78
C ARG A 165 -9.95 9.81 50.15
N VAL A 166 -9.44 8.59 50.22
CA VAL A 166 -9.31 7.85 51.49
C VAL A 166 -8.34 8.54 52.44
N SER A 167 -7.22 9.08 51.94
CA SER A 167 -6.24 9.79 52.76
C SER A 167 -6.81 11.07 53.37
N TYR A 168 -7.64 11.79 52.62
CA TYR A 168 -8.36 12.96 53.13
C TYR A 168 -9.42 12.59 54.17
N ILE A 169 -10.25 11.58 53.90
CA ILE A 169 -11.29 11.10 54.83
C ILE A 169 -10.66 10.63 56.16
N ASN A 170 -9.52 9.96 56.09
CA ASN A 170 -8.80 9.47 57.26
C ASN A 170 -7.93 10.55 57.95
N GLY A 171 -8.00 11.82 57.51
CA GLY A 171 -7.26 12.93 58.11
C GLY A 171 -5.74 12.89 57.91
N LYS A 172 -5.23 12.05 57.00
CA LYS A 172 -3.78 11.95 56.70
C LYS A 172 -3.27 13.18 55.95
N ILE A 173 -4.16 13.88 55.25
CA ILE A 173 -3.87 15.11 54.51
C ILE A 173 -4.93 16.16 54.82
N ASP A 174 -4.55 17.42 54.76
CA ASP A 174 -5.46 18.54 54.93
C ASP A 174 -6.25 18.86 53.65
N LYS A 175 -7.25 19.73 53.78
CA LYS A 175 -8.16 20.12 52.68
C LYS A 175 -7.44 20.82 51.52
N GLU A 176 -6.44 21.63 51.81
CA GLU A 176 -5.71 22.39 50.80
C GLU A 176 -4.81 21.46 49.97
N THR A 177 -4.12 20.53 50.65
CA THR A 177 -3.34 19.47 50.00
C THR A 177 -4.23 18.56 49.15
N TYR A 178 -5.39 18.15 49.66
CA TYR A 178 -6.37 17.36 48.90
C TYR A 178 -6.82 18.09 47.63
N LYS A 179 -7.17 19.37 47.74
CA LYS A 179 -7.63 20.18 46.60
C LYS A 179 -6.57 20.25 45.50
N LYS A 180 -5.33 20.59 45.84
CA LYS A 180 -4.22 20.68 44.87
C LYS A 180 -3.93 19.35 44.18
N GLN A 181 -3.89 18.24 44.94
CA GLN A 181 -3.65 16.92 44.36
C GLN A 181 -4.82 16.45 43.49
N LYS A 182 -6.05 16.79 43.86
CA LYS A 182 -7.25 16.50 43.06
C LYS A 182 -7.20 17.25 41.72
N GLU A 183 -6.91 18.54 41.74
CA GLU A 183 -6.76 19.35 40.52
C GLU A 183 -5.67 18.78 39.60
N ALA A 184 -4.54 18.32 40.16
CA ALA A 184 -3.48 17.68 39.38
C ALA A 184 -3.90 16.33 38.77
N LEU A 185 -4.78 15.56 39.43
CA LEU A 185 -5.33 14.32 38.88
C LEU A 185 -6.41 14.58 37.83
N GLU A 186 -7.19 15.65 37.96
CA GLU A 186 -8.17 16.10 36.95
C GLU A 186 -7.44 16.57 35.68
N ALA A 187 -6.38 17.36 35.80
CA ALA A 187 -5.58 17.78 34.65
C ALA A 187 -4.95 16.59 33.88
N LYS A 188 -4.57 15.51 34.58
CA LYS A 188 -4.10 14.28 33.94
C LYS A 188 -5.20 13.51 33.23
N GLU A 189 -6.43 13.61 33.71
CA GLU A 189 -7.60 13.04 33.06
C GLU A 189 -7.82 13.73 31.71
N ASP A 190 -7.80 15.07 31.70
CA ASP A 190 -7.94 15.87 30.49
C ASP A 190 -6.81 15.58 29.47
N GLU A 191 -5.58 15.34 29.95
CA GLU A 191 -4.45 14.94 29.10
C GLU A 191 -4.68 13.57 28.41
N LEU A 192 -5.25 12.60 29.15
CA LEU A 192 -5.59 11.28 28.59
C LEU A 192 -6.72 11.39 27.57
N GLU A 193 -7.74 12.20 27.83
CA GLU A 193 -8.84 12.45 26.89
C GLU A 193 -8.32 13.07 25.59
N ALA A 194 -7.46 14.08 25.66
CA ALA A 194 -6.83 14.67 24.48
C ALA A 194 -5.93 13.68 23.69
N LYS A 195 -5.33 12.67 24.35
CA LYS A 195 -4.60 11.59 23.66
C LYS A 195 -5.55 10.65 22.93
N ILE A 196 -6.70 10.35 23.51
CA ILE A 196 -7.73 9.52 22.89
C ILE A 196 -8.27 10.21 21.64
N ASP A 197 -8.61 11.49 21.70
CA ASP A 197 -9.09 12.25 20.54
C ASP A 197 -8.10 12.21 19.36
N LYS A 198 -6.80 12.38 19.65
CA LYS A 198 -5.74 12.27 18.65
C LYS A 198 -5.63 10.86 18.05
N LEU A 199 -5.86 9.83 18.86
CA LEU A 199 -5.88 8.45 18.37
C LEU A 199 -7.08 8.19 17.48
N GLU A 200 -8.25 8.71 17.83
CA GLU A 200 -9.46 8.63 17.01
C GLU A 200 -9.25 9.30 15.64
N GLU A 201 -8.65 10.48 15.61
CA GLU A 201 -8.31 11.17 14.37
C GLU A 201 -7.33 10.35 13.51
N LYS A 202 -6.31 9.72 14.11
CA LYS A 202 -5.39 8.82 13.40
C LYS A 202 -6.12 7.59 12.85
N ILE A 203 -7.03 6.99 13.62
CA ILE A 203 -7.84 5.85 13.18
C ILE A 203 -8.74 6.25 12.01
N GLU A 204 -9.33 7.44 12.04
CA GLU A 204 -10.15 7.97 10.95
C GLU A 204 -9.32 8.19 9.68
N LYS A 205 -8.14 8.82 9.80
CA LYS A 205 -7.18 8.95 8.69
C LYS A 205 -6.74 7.60 8.11
N LEU A 206 -6.55 6.56 8.93
CA LEU A 206 -6.24 5.22 8.43
C LEU A 206 -7.40 4.57 7.67
N LYS A 207 -8.64 4.89 8.05
CA LYS A 207 -9.83 4.47 7.28
C LYS A 207 -9.91 5.24 5.96
N GLU A 208 -9.61 6.53 5.94
CA GLU A 208 -9.63 7.38 4.75
C GLU A 208 -8.46 7.12 3.78
N ASN A 209 -7.26 6.84 4.27
CA ASN A 209 -6.11 6.47 3.43
C ASN A 209 -6.33 5.16 2.66
N LYS A 210 -7.21 4.29 3.15
CA LYS A 210 -7.71 3.12 2.41
C LYS A 210 -8.58 3.51 1.20
N THR A 211 -9.11 4.74 1.17
CA THR A 211 -9.99 5.27 0.12
C THR A 211 -9.31 6.23 -0.87
N GLU A 212 -8.20 6.89 -0.52
CA GLU A 212 -7.58 7.95 -1.36
C GLU A 212 -6.32 7.57 -2.16
N THR A 213 -5.79 6.34 -2.05
CA THR A 213 -4.68 5.89 -2.94
C THR A 213 -5.07 5.64 -4.40
N THR A 214 -6.25 6.09 -4.83
CA THR A 214 -6.69 6.09 -6.23
C THR A 214 -7.03 7.50 -6.71
N LYS A 215 -6.00 8.32 -6.97
CA LYS A 215 -6.03 9.29 -8.06
C LYS A 215 -4.90 8.93 -9.03
N PRO A 216 -5.18 8.53 -10.28
CA PRO A 216 -4.12 8.24 -11.24
C PRO A 216 -3.40 9.55 -11.59
N GLU A 217 -2.05 9.53 -11.53
CA GLU A 217 -1.21 10.43 -12.31
C GLU A 217 -1.62 10.28 -13.77
N GLU A 218 -2.29 11.30 -14.31
CA GLU A 218 -2.40 11.46 -15.75
C GLU A 218 -1.01 11.79 -16.28
N THR A 219 -0.40 10.80 -16.92
CA THR A 219 0.76 10.98 -17.77
C THR A 219 0.44 11.98 -18.86
N SER A 220 1.08 13.15 -18.77
CA SER A 220 1.27 14.09 -19.87
C SER A 220 1.69 13.34 -21.14
N SER A 221 0.78 13.32 -22.12
CA SER A 221 1.11 13.00 -23.50
C SER A 221 1.24 14.31 -24.26
N GLN A 222 2.42 14.49 -24.86
CA GLN A 222 2.68 15.48 -25.89
C GLN A 222 1.59 15.39 -26.96
N ASP A 223 0.86 16.48 -27.15
CA ASP A 223 0.24 16.76 -28.44
C ASP A 223 0.99 17.93 -29.07
N LYS A 224 1.62 17.64 -30.22
CA LYS A 224 2.19 18.64 -31.11
C LYS A 224 1.05 19.13 -31.98
N THR A 225 0.58 20.34 -31.74
CA THR A 225 -0.13 21.09 -32.76
C THR A 225 0.58 22.41 -32.99
N ASP A 226 1.04 22.56 -34.22
CA ASP A 226 1.41 23.80 -34.89
C ASP A 226 0.50 24.96 -34.48
N THR A 227 1.12 26.04 -34.02
CA THR A 227 0.59 27.37 -34.29
C THR A 227 1.74 28.31 -34.59
N THR A 228 1.84 28.63 -35.87
CA THR A 228 2.57 29.72 -36.49
C THR A 228 2.33 31.03 -35.73
N THR A 229 3.40 31.73 -35.34
CA THR A 229 3.38 33.18 -35.15
C THR A 229 4.70 33.71 -35.66
N GLY A 230 4.61 34.48 -36.74
CA GLY A 230 5.74 34.99 -37.49
C GLY A 230 6.52 36.05 -36.74
N GLU A 231 7.84 35.87 -36.72
CA GLU A 231 8.77 36.98 -36.55
C GLU A 231 9.02 37.62 -37.91
N ASN A 232 8.75 38.92 -37.94
CA ASN A 232 8.91 39.81 -39.08
C ASN A 232 10.38 40.26 -39.13
N THR A 233 11.17 39.72 -40.07
CA THR A 233 12.53 40.19 -40.37
C THR A 233 12.56 41.12 -41.57
N THR A 234 13.36 42.16 -41.42
CA THR A 234 13.61 43.32 -42.27
C THR A 234 14.24 43.00 -43.64
N THR A 235 13.63 43.58 -44.69
CA THR A 235 14.17 44.19 -45.93
C THR A 235 15.06 43.42 -46.93
N PRO A 236 14.98 43.77 -48.24
CA PRO A 236 15.33 42.91 -49.37
C PRO A 236 16.68 43.26 -50.01
N THR A 237 17.28 42.31 -50.74
CA THR A 237 18.28 42.60 -51.78
C THR A 237 18.21 41.54 -52.88
N ASP A 238 18.42 42.05 -54.09
CA ASP A 238 18.09 41.54 -55.41
C ASP A 238 18.68 40.20 -55.87
N ALA A 239 17.96 39.66 -56.85
CA ALA A 239 18.42 38.99 -58.08
C ALA A 239 19.76 38.22 -58.06
N ASP A 240 19.72 36.93 -58.36
CA ASP A 240 20.03 36.46 -59.73
C ASP A 240 19.75 34.96 -59.90
N THR A 241 19.21 34.62 -61.06
CA THR A 241 19.15 33.27 -61.67
C THR A 241 20.29 33.28 -62.70
N PRO A 242 21.10 32.22 -62.94
CA PRO A 242 20.55 31.00 -63.53
C PRO A 242 21.27 29.65 -63.31
N VAL A 243 20.43 28.61 -63.40
CA VAL A 243 20.57 27.38 -64.19
C VAL A 243 21.98 27.00 -64.65
N VAL A 244 22.48 25.87 -64.16
CA VAL A 244 23.32 24.95 -64.97
C VAL A 244 22.92 23.50 -64.66
N LYS A 245 22.88 22.73 -65.76
CA LYS A 245 22.50 21.33 -65.98
C LYS A 245 22.83 20.31 -64.89
#